data_AF-A0A136KK55-F1
#
_entry.id   AF-A0A136KK55-F1
#
_cell.length_a   1.000
_cell.length_b   1.000
_cell.length_c   1.000
_cell.angle_alpha   90.00
_cell.angle_beta   90.00
_cell.angle_gamma   90.00
#
_symmetry.space_group_name_H-M   'P 1'
#
loop_
_entity.id
_entity.type
_entity.pdbx_description
1 polymer ?
#
loop_
_entity_poly.entity_id
_entity_poly.type
_entity_poly.pdbx_seq_one_letter_code
_entity_poly.pdbx_strand_id
1 'polypeptide(L)'
;MCGIFAYVGDRQDSPKIILEGLKTLEYRGYDSWGIAVGSGDEVAVEKKVGKIGDATTTLPNSTIGIGHTRWATHGGVTELNAHPHVNADKTIAVVHNGIVENYQELKYSTIATATFFIRNRHRGYCTSH
;
A
#
# COMPACT_ATOMS: atom_id res chain seq x y z
N MET A 1 0.39 -12.18 -13.29
CA MET A 1 -0.64 -11.11 -13.22
C MET A 1 -0.86 -10.80 -11.76
N CYS A 2 -0.55 -9.62 -11.23
CA CYS A 2 -0.59 -9.29 -9.79
C CYS A 2 -1.93 -9.54 -9.04
N GLY A 3 -1.89 -9.51 -7.70
CA GLY A 3 -3.05 -9.61 -6.80
C GLY A 3 -3.21 -8.40 -5.88
N ILE A 4 -4.44 -7.99 -5.61
CA ILE A 4 -4.78 -6.93 -4.64
C ILE A 4 -5.80 -7.50 -3.66
N PHE A 5 -5.61 -7.22 -2.38
CA PHE A 5 -6.56 -7.55 -1.32
C PHE A 5 -6.68 -6.37 -0.34
N ALA A 6 -7.89 -6.02 0.07
CA ALA A 6 -8.13 -4.92 1.00
C ALA A 6 -9.15 -5.33 2.06
N TYR A 7 -9.04 -4.74 3.24
CA TYR A 7 -9.99 -4.91 4.33
C TYR A 7 -10.39 -3.54 4.87
N VAL A 8 -11.69 -3.38 5.12
CA VAL A 8 -12.29 -2.27 5.86
C VAL A 8 -13.40 -2.86 6.73
N GLY A 9 -13.34 -2.67 8.04
CA GLY A 9 -14.38 -3.15 8.95
C GLY A 9 -13.98 -3.03 10.41
N ASP A 10 -14.77 -3.60 11.32
CA ASP A 10 -14.59 -3.36 12.77
C ASP A 10 -13.45 -4.18 13.41
N ARG A 11 -12.93 -5.20 12.71
CA ARG A 11 -11.85 -6.01 13.25
C ARG A 11 -10.53 -5.26 13.17
N GLN A 12 -9.80 -5.29 14.27
CA GLN A 12 -8.51 -4.60 14.43
C GLN A 12 -7.32 -5.42 13.86
N ASP A 13 -7.53 -6.68 13.46
CA ASP A 13 -6.47 -7.55 12.94
C ASP A 13 -6.38 -7.53 11.41
N SER A 14 -6.75 -6.41 10.78
CA SER A 14 -6.68 -6.26 9.32
C SER A 14 -5.33 -6.62 8.69
N PRO A 15 -4.14 -6.36 9.28
CA PRO A 15 -2.88 -6.79 8.67
C PRO A 15 -2.83 -8.30 8.42
N LYS A 16 -3.33 -9.11 9.38
CA LYS A 16 -3.35 -10.57 9.28
C LYS A 16 -4.38 -11.03 8.26
N ILE A 17 -5.58 -10.44 8.26
CA ILE A 17 -6.63 -10.74 7.28
C ILE A 17 -6.12 -10.49 5.86
N ILE A 18 -5.45 -9.36 5.65
CA ILE A 18 -4.90 -8.98 4.34
C ILE A 18 -3.79 -9.94 3.94
N LEU A 19 -2.86 -10.27 4.85
CA LEU A 19 -1.78 -11.23 4.58
C LEU A 19 -2.32 -12.59 4.14
N GLU A 20 -3.31 -13.13 4.87
CA GLU A 20 -3.96 -14.39 4.50
C GLU A 20 -4.71 -14.29 3.16
N GLY A 21 -5.39 -13.16 2.92
CA GLY A 21 -6.01 -12.88 1.62
C GLY A 21 -4.98 -12.89 0.47
N LEU A 22 -3.83 -12.25 0.66
CA LEU A 22 -2.74 -12.24 -0.32
C LEU A 22 -2.13 -13.62 -0.56
N LYS A 23 -2.04 -14.49 0.45
CA LYS A 23 -1.58 -15.88 0.27
C LYS A 23 -2.46 -16.63 -0.73
N THR A 24 -3.78 -16.42 -0.68
CA THR A 24 -4.69 -17.01 -1.70
C THR A 24 -4.47 -16.47 -3.11
N LEU A 25 -3.80 -15.31 -3.23
CA LEU A 25 -3.47 -14.65 -4.50
C LEU A 25 -2.00 -14.82 -4.88
N GLU A 26 -1.21 -15.66 -4.22
CA GLU A 26 0.23 -15.79 -4.53
C GLU A 26 0.47 -16.30 -5.96
N TYR A 27 -0.39 -17.19 -6.46
CA TYR A 27 -0.28 -17.74 -7.83
C TYR A 27 -0.32 -16.66 -8.93
N ARG A 28 -0.82 -15.47 -8.58
CA ARG A 28 -0.94 -14.31 -9.48
C ARG A 28 0.39 -13.55 -9.58
N GLY A 29 1.13 -13.41 -8.48
CA GLY A 29 2.42 -12.74 -8.44
C GLY A 29 3.22 -13.11 -7.19
N TYR A 30 4.51 -13.33 -7.36
CA TYR A 30 5.36 -13.91 -6.32
C TYR A 30 6.79 -13.33 -6.32
N ASP A 31 7.02 -12.25 -7.06
CA ASP A 31 8.33 -11.57 -7.09
C ASP A 31 8.49 -10.66 -5.87
N SER A 32 7.39 -10.12 -5.35
CA SER A 32 7.35 -9.34 -4.11
C SER A 32 5.93 -9.20 -3.61
N TRP A 33 5.77 -8.83 -2.34
CA TRP A 33 4.48 -8.53 -1.74
C TRP A 33 4.61 -7.40 -0.72
N GLY A 34 3.47 -6.83 -0.34
CA GLY A 34 3.43 -5.84 0.73
C GLY A 34 2.03 -5.55 1.23
N ILE A 35 1.97 -4.96 2.42
CA ILE A 35 0.77 -4.58 3.15
C ILE A 35 0.94 -3.17 3.69
N ALA A 36 -0.12 -2.38 3.64
CA ALA A 36 -0.23 -1.07 4.26
C ALA A 36 -1.49 -1.03 5.14
N VAL A 37 -1.38 -0.49 6.35
CA VAL A 37 -2.51 -0.32 7.27
C VAL A 37 -2.53 1.07 7.89
N GLY A 38 -3.71 1.57 8.25
CA GLY A 38 -3.84 2.85 8.95
C GLY A 38 -3.23 2.79 10.35
N SER A 39 -2.44 3.79 10.72
CA SER A 39 -1.76 3.89 12.01
C SER A 39 -1.80 5.36 12.50
N GLY A 40 -2.92 5.76 13.09
CA GLY A 40 -3.18 7.16 13.43
C GLY A 40 -3.38 8.00 12.16
N ASP A 41 -2.62 9.09 12.03
CA ASP A 41 -2.64 9.97 10.86
C ASP A 41 -1.69 9.49 9.73
N GLU A 42 -0.94 8.42 9.97
CA GLU A 42 0.00 7.83 9.01
C GLU A 42 -0.43 6.42 8.55
N VAL A 43 0.32 5.88 7.60
CA VAL A 43 0.21 4.52 7.09
C VAL A 43 1.47 3.74 7.46
N ALA A 44 1.29 2.63 8.16
CA ALA A 44 2.36 1.68 8.42
C ALA A 44 2.45 0.67 7.27
N VAL A 45 3.66 0.40 6.78
CA VAL A 45 3.89 -0.43 5.58
C VAL A 45 4.95 -1.50 5.84
N GLU A 46 4.65 -2.72 5.40
CA GLU A 46 5.59 -3.85 5.35
C GLU A 46 5.66 -4.36 3.91
N LYS A 47 6.88 -4.52 3.38
CA LYS A 47 7.11 -5.03 2.01
C LYS A 47 8.27 -6.01 2.03
N LYS A 48 8.19 -7.05 1.21
CA LYS A 48 9.29 -8.02 1.03
C LYS A 48 9.40 -8.46 -0.42
N VAL A 49 10.62 -8.77 -0.82
CA VAL A 49 10.91 -9.46 -2.09
C VAL A 49 10.68 -10.96 -1.93
N GLY A 50 10.24 -11.60 -3.00
CA GLY A 50 9.98 -13.03 -3.10
C GLY A 50 8.54 -13.40 -2.77
N LYS A 51 8.37 -14.70 -2.55
CA LYS A 51 7.09 -15.34 -2.26
C LYS A 51 6.53 -14.87 -0.90
N ILE A 52 5.22 -14.88 -0.77
CA ILE A 52 4.57 -14.61 0.52
C ILE A 52 4.69 -15.83 1.44
N GLY A 53 4.50 -17.05 0.91
CA GLY A 53 4.66 -18.30 1.66
C GLY A 53 4.01 -18.28 3.05
N ASP A 54 4.78 -18.68 4.06
CA ASP A 54 4.37 -18.68 5.48
C ASP A 54 4.68 -17.36 6.20
N ALA A 55 4.78 -16.26 5.46
CA ALA A 55 5.04 -14.96 6.07
C ALA A 55 4.04 -14.63 7.18
N THR A 56 4.55 -13.89 8.15
CA THR A 56 3.80 -13.21 9.19
C THR A 56 4.05 -11.71 9.07
N THR A 57 3.16 -10.90 9.64
CA THR A 57 3.28 -9.45 9.67
C THR A 57 3.39 -8.95 11.09
N THR A 58 4.18 -7.89 11.27
CA THR A 58 4.37 -7.19 12.55
C THR A 58 3.73 -5.80 12.55
N LEU A 59 2.93 -5.50 11.53
CA LEU A 59 2.21 -4.23 11.43
C LEU A 59 1.24 -4.04 12.61
N PRO A 60 1.01 -2.79 13.03
CA PRO A 60 0.08 -2.49 14.11
C PRO A 60 -1.35 -2.92 13.75
N ASN A 61 -2.14 -3.17 14.79
CA ASN A 61 -3.57 -3.38 14.63
C ASN A 61 -4.22 -2.18 13.94
N SER A 62 -5.15 -2.46 13.04
CA SER A 62 -5.90 -1.47 12.29
C SER A 62 -7.21 -2.07 11.79
N THR A 63 -8.21 -1.23 11.59
CA THR A 63 -9.51 -1.57 10.98
C THR A 63 -9.51 -1.46 9.46
N ILE A 64 -8.44 -0.93 8.88
CA ILE A 64 -8.32 -0.66 7.46
C ILE A 64 -6.92 -0.96 6.95
N GLY A 65 -6.87 -1.59 5.78
CA GLY A 65 -5.61 -1.78 5.09
C GLY A 65 -5.78 -2.34 3.68
N ILE A 66 -4.67 -2.37 2.97
CA ILE A 66 -4.56 -2.88 1.61
C ILE A 66 -3.23 -3.58 1.41
N GLY A 67 -3.22 -4.60 0.57
CA GLY A 67 -2.05 -5.39 0.25
C GLY A 67 -1.96 -5.71 -1.23
N HIS A 68 -0.76 -6.10 -1.66
CA HIS A 68 -0.45 -6.43 -3.04
C HIS A 68 0.52 -7.58 -3.14
N THR A 69 0.31 -8.45 -4.13
CA THR A 69 1.31 -9.39 -4.65
C THR A 69 1.70 -8.98 -6.06
N ARG A 70 3.00 -8.84 -6.31
CA ARG A 70 3.55 -8.26 -7.53
C ARG A 70 4.20 -9.33 -8.41
N TRP A 71 3.86 -9.29 -9.69
CA TRP A 71 4.62 -9.86 -10.78
C TRP A 71 5.34 -8.71 -11.51
N ALA A 72 6.66 -8.69 -11.51
CA ALA A 72 7.44 -7.61 -12.08
C ALA A 72 7.41 -7.64 -13.61
N THR A 73 6.81 -6.63 -14.25
CA THR A 73 6.87 -6.42 -15.70
C THR A 73 7.76 -5.23 -16.07
N HIS A 74 7.81 -4.22 -15.21
CA HIS A 74 8.64 -3.02 -15.35
C HIS A 74 9.37 -2.74 -14.04
N GLY A 75 10.64 -2.35 -14.12
CA GLY A 75 11.50 -2.14 -12.95
C GLY A 75 11.90 -3.46 -12.27
N GLY A 76 13.08 -3.46 -11.64
CA GLY A 76 13.63 -4.64 -10.97
C GLY A 76 12.77 -5.14 -9.80
N VAL A 77 13.05 -6.36 -9.36
CA VAL A 77 12.45 -6.95 -8.16
C VAL A 77 13.17 -6.39 -6.93
N THR A 78 12.59 -5.37 -6.30
CA THR A 78 13.14 -4.71 -5.10
C THR A 78 12.02 -4.31 -4.16
N GLU A 79 12.32 -4.14 -2.86
CA GLU A 79 11.32 -3.64 -1.90
C GLU A 79 10.82 -2.23 -2.25
N LEU A 80 11.67 -1.40 -2.85
CA LEU A 80 11.28 -0.06 -3.33
C LEU A 80 10.18 -0.15 -4.39
N ASN A 81 10.31 -1.09 -5.33
CA ASN A 81 9.35 -1.31 -6.41
C ASN A 81 8.15 -2.17 -6.00
N ALA A 82 8.22 -2.84 -4.85
CA ALA A 82 7.08 -3.54 -4.29
C ALA A 82 6.00 -2.53 -3.88
N HIS A 83 4.74 -2.89 -4.14
CA HIS A 83 3.59 -2.15 -3.63
C HIS A 83 3.26 -2.61 -2.20
N PRO A 84 2.59 -1.79 -1.38
CA PRO A 84 2.06 -0.45 -1.69
C PRO A 84 3.12 0.65 -1.84
N HIS A 85 2.84 1.64 -2.69
CA HIS A 85 3.61 2.89 -2.77
C HIS A 85 2.99 3.94 -1.87
N VAL A 86 3.82 4.66 -1.13
CA VAL A 86 3.39 5.72 -0.20
C VAL A 86 3.78 7.09 -0.72
N ASN A 87 2.98 8.11 -0.40
CA ASN A 87 3.39 9.51 -0.58
C ASN A 87 4.52 9.88 0.40
N ALA A 88 5.13 11.05 0.20
CA ALA A 88 6.24 11.54 1.01
C ALA A 88 5.89 11.63 2.51
N ASP A 89 4.66 12.07 2.81
CA ASP A 89 4.19 12.25 4.19
C ASP A 89 3.63 10.96 4.82
N LYS A 90 3.67 9.83 4.09
CA LYS A 90 3.13 8.52 4.51
C LYS A 90 1.67 8.53 4.95
N THR A 91 0.87 9.47 4.47
CA THR A 91 -0.56 9.58 4.77
C THR A 91 -1.44 8.83 3.76
N ILE A 92 -0.88 8.45 2.61
CA ILE A 92 -1.59 7.77 1.51
C ILE A 92 -0.75 6.60 1.02
N ALA A 93 -1.38 5.43 0.87
CA ALA A 93 -0.81 4.27 0.20
C ALA A 93 -1.65 3.86 -1.02
N VAL A 94 -0.96 3.49 -2.10
CA VAL A 94 -1.57 3.10 -3.37
C VAL A 94 -0.99 1.77 -3.86
N VAL A 95 -1.88 0.88 -4.30
CA VAL A 95 -1.54 -0.34 -5.04
C VAL A 95 -2.10 -0.24 -6.46
N HIS A 96 -1.47 -0.92 -7.41
CA HIS A 96 -1.92 -0.89 -8.80
C HIS A 96 -1.68 -2.23 -9.50
N ASN A 97 -2.68 -2.67 -10.25
CA ASN A 97 -2.57 -3.77 -11.20
C ASN A 97 -2.80 -3.22 -12.60
N GLY A 98 -1.74 -3.13 -13.38
CA GLY A 98 -1.79 -2.57 -14.73
C GLY A 98 -0.50 -1.83 -15.07
N ILE A 99 -0.51 -1.15 -16.20
CA ILE A 99 0.60 -0.32 -16.68
C ILE A 99 0.08 1.10 -16.84
N VAL A 100 0.82 2.08 -16.31
CA VAL A 100 0.59 3.49 -16.60
C VAL A 100 1.44 3.82 -17.83
N GLU A 101 0.81 3.82 -19.00
CA GLU A 101 1.52 3.88 -20.29
C GLU A 101 2.33 5.17 -20.48
N ASN A 102 1.86 6.27 -19.92
CA ASN A 102 2.50 7.59 -19.99
C ASN A 102 3.29 7.96 -18.72
N TYR A 103 3.80 6.98 -17.96
CA TYR A 103 4.48 7.25 -16.69
C TYR A 103 5.70 8.17 -16.81
N GLN A 104 6.43 8.12 -17.94
CA GLN A 104 7.59 8.98 -18.16
C GLN A 104 7.17 10.44 -18.26
N GLU A 105 6.17 10.74 -19.10
CA GLU A 105 5.62 12.07 -19.26
C GLU A 105 5.09 12.64 -17.94
N LEU A 106 4.30 11.84 -17.20
CA LEU A 106 3.78 12.22 -15.89
C LEU A 106 4.90 12.47 -14.87
N LYS A 107 5.95 11.66 -14.90
CA LYS A 107 7.11 11.86 -14.02
C LYS A 107 7.80 13.19 -14.31
N TYR A 108 8.03 13.50 -15.59
CA TYR A 108 8.65 14.77 -15.98
C TYR A 108 7.75 15.97 -15.69
N SER A 109 6.44 15.90 -15.94
CA SER A 109 5.51 17.00 -15.67
C SER A 109 5.35 17.26 -14.18
N THR A 110 5.39 16.22 -13.33
CA THR A 110 5.29 16.36 -11.87
C THR A 110 6.57 16.95 -11.27
N ILE A 111 7.74 16.59 -11.80
CA ILE A 111 9.03 17.21 -11.42
C ILE A 111 9.07 18.68 -11.88
N ALA A 112 8.54 18.97 -13.07
CA ALA A 112 8.47 20.33 -13.61
C ALA A 112 7.42 21.22 -12.89
N THR A 113 6.37 20.62 -12.34
CA THR A 113 5.23 21.30 -11.71
C THR A 113 5.12 20.89 -10.24
N ALA A 114 6.21 21.00 -9.47
CA ALA A 114 6.26 20.64 -8.05
C ALA A 114 5.26 21.47 -7.22
N THR A 115 4.00 21.08 -7.27
CA THR A 115 2.87 21.66 -6.56
C THR A 115 2.57 20.71 -5.42
N PHE A 116 2.94 21.11 -4.20
CA PHE A 116 2.60 20.38 -2.99
C PHE A 116 1.07 20.39 -2.83
N PHE A 117 0.44 19.21 -2.91
CA PHE A 117 -0.96 19.07 -2.52
C PHE A 117 -1.04 18.91 -1.00
N ILE A 118 -0.95 20.02 -0.27
CA ILE A 118 -1.22 20.03 1.18
C ILE A 118 -2.72 19.83 1.36
N ARG A 119 -3.14 18.70 1.92
CA ARG A 119 -4.52 18.52 2.38
C ARG A 119 -4.57 18.68 3.89
N ASN A 120 -5.23 19.75 4.30
CA ASN A 120 -5.56 20.04 5.69
C ASN A 120 -7.05 19.71 5.91
N ARG A 121 -7.37 18.98 6.99
CA ARG A 121 -8.40 19.36 7.98
C ARG A 121 -8.57 18.27 9.04
N HIS A 122 -8.07 18.57 10.22
CA HIS A 122 -8.64 18.09 11.48
C HIS A 122 -10.17 18.22 11.48
N ARG A 123 -10.87 17.13 11.79
CA ARG A 123 -12.20 17.22 12.42
C ARG A 123 -11.97 17.38 13.92
N GLY A 124 -11.93 18.64 14.38
CA GLY A 124 -12.07 18.94 15.79
C GLY A 124 -13.46 18.51 16.27
N TYR A 125 -13.49 17.63 17.27
CA TYR A 125 -14.67 17.40 18.08
C TYR A 125 -14.96 18.68 18.87
N CYS A 126 -16.05 19.37 18.53
CA CYS A 126 -16.65 20.36 19.40
C CYS A 126 -17.48 19.59 20.44
N THR A 127 -16.92 19.39 21.64
CA THR A 127 -17.71 19.02 22.81
C THR A 127 -18.09 20.30 23.56
N SER A 128 -19.39 20.51 23.68
CA SER A 128 -20.05 21.46 24.58
C SER A 128 -19.53 21.38 26.01
N HIS A 129 -19.29 22.52 26.65
CA HIS A 129 -19.77 22.92 27.98
C HIS A 129 -19.89 24.45 28.00
#